data_AF-A0A2S4KN86-F1
#
_entry.id   AF-A0A2S4KN86-F1
#
_cell.length_a   1.000
_cell.length_b   1.000
_cell.length_c   1.000
_cell.angle_alpha   90.00
_cell.angle_beta   90.00
_cell.angle_gamma   90.00
#
_symmetry.space_group_name_H-M   'P 1'
#
loop_
_entity.id
_entity.type
_entity.pdbx_description
1 polymer ?
#
loop_
_entity_poly.entity_id
_entity_poly.type
_entity_poly.pdbx_seq_one_letter_code
_entity_poly.pdbx_strand_id
1 'polypeptide(L)'
;MPSESGHRLYVKGRHLSYQRSRHVTHSGTSLIKIEGVDNTDAANFYLGKKIAYVYRGQKEIRGSKIRVIWGKVTRPHGTFSSRAPAYQGSPLMWCPGNSGVVRAKFTSPLPTKSFGASVRVMLYPSSI
;
A
#
# COMPACT_ATOMS: atom_id res chain seq x y z
N MET A 1 -13.59 -1.39 -32.60
CA MET A 1 -12.29 -0.89 -32.12
C MET A 1 -12.38 -0.80 -30.61
N PRO A 2 -11.55 -1.49 -29.80
CA PRO A 2 -11.47 -1.18 -28.38
C PRO A 2 -11.02 0.29 -28.23
N SER A 3 -11.63 1.04 -27.31
CA SER A 3 -11.27 2.44 -27.09
C SER A 3 -9.79 2.55 -26.69
N GLU A 4 -9.03 3.44 -27.34
CA GLU A 4 -7.60 3.74 -27.08
C GLU A 4 -7.27 4.03 -25.60
N SER A 5 -8.29 4.37 -24.80
CA SER A 5 -8.23 4.40 -23.34
C SER A 5 -8.33 2.98 -22.77
N GLY A 6 -7.20 2.29 -22.70
CA GLY A 6 -7.11 1.01 -22.00
C GLY A 6 -7.66 1.10 -20.57
N HIS A 7 -8.63 0.23 -20.23
CA HIS A 7 -9.25 0.24 -18.92
C HIS A 7 -8.23 -0.02 -17.81
N ARG A 8 -8.23 0.83 -16.78
CA ARG A 8 -7.27 0.75 -15.68
C ARG A 8 -7.71 -0.30 -14.64
N LEU A 9 -7.07 -1.47 -14.67
CA LEU A 9 -7.36 -2.59 -13.76
C LEU A 9 -6.66 -2.52 -12.38
N TYR A 10 -6.24 -1.33 -11.95
CA TYR A 10 -5.49 -1.16 -10.70
C TYR A 10 -5.81 0.15 -9.98
N VAL A 11 -5.80 0.10 -8.66
CA VAL A 11 -5.90 1.27 -7.78
C VAL A 11 -4.50 1.85 -7.56
N LYS A 12 -4.43 3.18 -7.50
CA LYS A 12 -3.14 3.89 -7.36
C LYS A 12 -2.83 3.87 -5.87
N GLY A 13 -1.59 3.58 -5.55
CA GLY A 13 -1.03 3.73 -4.22
C GLY A 13 0.18 4.63 -4.24
N ARG A 14 0.54 5.18 -3.08
CA ARG A 14 1.77 5.92 -2.85
C ARG A 14 2.62 5.16 -1.85
N HIS A 15 3.87 4.90 -2.20
CA HIS A 15 4.82 4.33 -1.26
C HIS A 15 5.28 5.44 -0.30
N LEU A 16 4.92 5.33 0.98
CA LEU A 16 5.23 6.36 1.97
C LEU A 16 6.65 6.20 2.51
N SER A 17 6.88 5.06 3.16
CA SER A 17 8.14 4.72 3.81
C SER A 17 8.16 3.23 4.12
N TYR A 18 9.25 2.72 4.69
CA TYR A 18 9.23 1.41 5.32
C TYR A 18 8.55 1.47 6.68
N GLN A 19 8.18 0.30 7.21
CA GLN A 19 7.84 0.19 8.63
C GLN A 19 9.00 0.74 9.45
N ARG A 20 8.71 1.65 10.36
CA ARG A 20 9.74 2.35 11.12
C ARG A 20 9.29 2.63 12.55
N SER A 21 10.26 2.67 13.43
CA SER A 21 10.20 3.35 14.72
C SER A 21 10.79 4.76 14.57
N ARG A 22 10.93 5.48 15.68
CA ARG A 22 11.62 6.77 15.73
C ARG A 22 13.07 6.66 15.22
N HIS A 23 13.77 5.59 15.62
CA HIS A 23 15.21 5.41 15.37
C HIS A 23 15.56 4.29 14.37
N VAL A 24 14.66 3.34 14.12
CA VAL A 24 14.94 2.14 13.33
C VAL A 24 13.98 2.03 12.15
N THR A 25 14.48 1.62 10.99
CA THR A 25 13.68 1.33 9.80
C THR A 25 13.79 -0.14 9.41
N HIS A 26 12.67 -0.76 9.04
CA HIS A 26 12.56 -2.17 8.67
C HIS A 26 12.17 -2.28 7.19
N SER A 27 13.20 -2.34 6.32
CA SER A 27 13.07 -2.33 4.85
C SER A 27 12.29 -3.51 4.26
N GLY A 28 12.15 -4.63 4.99
CA GLY A 28 11.38 -5.80 4.56
C GLY A 28 9.86 -5.57 4.46
N THR A 29 9.36 -4.45 4.99
CA THR A 29 7.93 -4.10 4.98
C THR A 29 7.74 -2.65 4.58
N SER A 30 7.00 -2.43 3.50
CA SER A 30 6.68 -1.10 2.98
C SER A 30 5.30 -0.65 3.44
N LEU A 31 5.15 0.65 3.71
CA LEU A 31 3.88 1.32 3.99
C LEU A 31 3.37 1.98 2.71
N ILE A 32 2.15 1.64 2.31
CA ILE A 32 1.51 2.16 1.10
C ILE A 32 0.19 2.82 1.48
N LYS A 33 0.00 4.08 1.09
CA LYS A 33 -1.30 4.75 1.14
C LYS A 33 -2.03 4.46 -0.17
N ILE A 34 -3.21 3.88 -0.08
CA ILE A 34 -4.05 3.65 -1.26
C ILE A 34 -4.89 4.91 -1.49
N GLU A 35 -5.01 5.34 -2.75
CA GLU A 35 -5.85 6.49 -3.11
C GLU A 35 -7.32 6.16 -2.84
N GLY A 36 -8.05 7.08 -2.20
CA GLY A 36 -9.47 6.92 -1.87
C GLY A 36 -9.77 5.98 -0.69
N VAL A 37 -8.75 5.55 0.05
CA VAL A 37 -8.92 4.67 1.22
C VAL A 37 -8.46 5.42 2.46
N ASP A 38 -9.41 5.87 3.27
CA ASP A 38 -9.12 6.56 4.53
C ASP A 38 -9.39 5.69 5.75
N ASN A 39 -10.33 4.75 5.67
CA ASN A 39 -10.67 3.86 6.78
C ASN A 39 -9.92 2.51 6.74
N THR A 40 -9.72 1.93 7.93
CA THR A 40 -9.13 0.59 8.09
C THR A 40 -10.03 -0.51 7.50
N ASP A 41 -11.36 -0.37 7.62
CA ASP A 41 -12.31 -1.34 7.06
C ASP A 41 -12.25 -1.37 5.54
N ALA A 42 -12.14 -0.20 4.91
CA ALA A 42 -11.93 -0.08 3.48
C ALA A 42 -10.55 -0.65 3.06
N ALA A 43 -9.54 -0.58 3.93
CA ALA A 43 -8.23 -1.17 3.67
C ALA A 43 -8.25 -2.72 3.71
N ASN A 44 -9.18 -3.33 4.47
CA ASN A 44 -9.31 -4.78 4.56
C ASN A 44 -9.66 -5.44 3.21
N PHE A 45 -10.38 -4.73 2.35
CA PHE A 45 -10.67 -5.15 0.99
C PHE A 45 -9.41 -5.48 0.16
N TYR A 46 -8.34 -4.72 0.40
CA TYR A 46 -7.09 -4.83 -0.36
C TYR A 46 -6.14 -5.90 0.17
N LEU A 47 -6.53 -6.64 1.20
CA LEU A 47 -5.70 -7.73 1.74
C LEU A 47 -5.52 -8.85 0.72
N GLY A 48 -4.30 -9.38 0.68
CA GLY A 48 -3.91 -10.43 -0.26
C GLY A 48 -3.74 -9.97 -1.71
N LYS A 49 -4.15 -8.73 -2.05
CA LYS A 49 -4.05 -8.18 -3.40
C LYS A 49 -2.59 -8.02 -3.83
N LYS A 50 -2.34 -8.27 -5.12
CA LYS A 50 -1.00 -8.09 -5.71
C LYS A 50 -0.68 -6.61 -5.84
N ILE A 51 0.58 -6.27 -5.62
CA ILE A 51 1.07 -4.89 -5.76
C ILE A 51 2.32 -4.87 -6.62
N ALA A 52 2.45 -3.85 -7.46
CA ALA A 52 3.54 -3.71 -8.41
C ALA A 52 4.16 -2.32 -8.35
N TYR A 53 5.47 -2.27 -8.14
CA TYR A 53 6.26 -1.07 -8.35
C TYR A 53 6.90 -1.13 -9.73
N VAL A 54 6.45 -0.24 -10.63
CA VAL A 54 6.94 -0.15 -12.01
C VAL A 54 7.98 0.96 -12.08
N TYR A 55 9.14 0.67 -12.64
CA TYR A 55 10.22 1.64 -12.82
C TYR A 55 10.92 1.45 -14.17
N ARG A 56 11.66 2.47 -14.60
CA ARG A 56 12.45 2.45 -15.83
C ARG A 56 13.93 2.31 -15.51
N GLY A 57 14.61 1.38 -16.18
CA GLY A 57 16.06 1.24 -16.19
C GLY A 57 16.67 1.80 -17.47
N GLN A 58 17.98 2.06 -17.47
CA GLN A 58 18.68 2.54 -18.67
C GLN A 58 18.91 1.41 -19.69
N LYS A 59 19.38 0.25 -19.20
CA LYS A 59 19.60 -0.94 -20.01
C LYS A 59 18.29 -1.66 -20.28
N GLU A 60 18.10 -2.01 -21.55
CA GLU A 60 17.01 -2.84 -22.01
C GLU A 60 17.19 -4.29 -21.55
N ILE A 61 16.13 -4.86 -20.97
CA ILE A 61 16.08 -6.25 -20.54
C ILE A 61 14.80 -6.83 -21.13
N ARG A 62 14.92 -7.94 -21.88
CA ARG A 62 13.79 -8.63 -22.52
C ARG A 62 12.96 -7.68 -23.43
N GLY A 63 13.64 -6.87 -24.23
CA GLY A 63 12.97 -5.98 -25.20
C GLY A 63 12.29 -4.74 -24.58
N SER A 64 12.51 -4.45 -23.29
CA SER A 64 11.97 -3.23 -22.69
C SER A 64 12.88 -2.63 -21.60
N LYS A 65 12.74 -1.32 -21.40
CA LYS A 65 13.38 -0.59 -20.28
C LYS A 65 12.55 -0.64 -18.99
N ILE A 66 11.35 -1.21 -19.06
CA ILE A 66 10.39 -1.24 -17.95
C ILE A 66 10.66 -2.47 -17.08
N ARG A 67 10.73 -2.25 -15.79
CA ARG A 67 10.97 -3.30 -14.80
C ARG A 67 9.94 -3.19 -13.70
N VAL A 68 9.60 -4.33 -13.12
CA VAL A 68 8.56 -4.43 -12.11
C VAL A 68 9.09 -5.20 -10.92
N ILE A 69 8.87 -4.64 -9.73
CA ILE A 69 9.02 -5.36 -8.47
C ILE A 69 7.63 -5.71 -7.99
N TRP A 70 7.37 -7.01 -7.84
CA TRP A 70 6.09 -7.52 -7.39
C TRP A 70 6.06 -7.70 -5.88
N GLY A 71 4.87 -7.60 -5.32
CA GLY A 71 4.60 -7.84 -3.91
C GLY A 71 3.16 -8.21 -3.66
N LYS A 72 2.82 -8.32 -2.37
CA LYS A 72 1.46 -8.51 -1.88
C LYS A 72 1.18 -7.57 -0.71
N VAL A 73 -0.08 -7.13 -0.63
CA VAL A 73 -0.60 -6.43 0.54
C VAL A 73 -0.84 -7.45 1.65
N THR A 74 -0.34 -7.18 2.86
CA THR A 74 -0.33 -8.16 3.96
C THR A 74 -1.32 -7.85 5.06
N ARG A 75 -1.36 -6.60 5.54
CA ARG A 75 -2.25 -6.18 6.65
C ARG A 75 -2.47 -4.66 6.62
N PRO A 76 -3.59 -4.14 7.15
CA PRO A 76 -3.71 -2.70 7.33
C PRO A 76 -2.66 -2.19 8.33
N HIS A 77 -2.32 -0.90 8.21
CA HIS A 77 -1.44 -0.19 9.13
C HIS A 77 -2.21 0.95 9.78
N GLY A 78 -2.38 0.85 11.09
CA GLY A 78 -3.17 1.78 11.90
C GLY A 78 -3.77 1.00 13.06
N THR A 79 -4.13 1.69 14.14
CA THR A 79 -4.74 1.03 15.29
C THR A 79 -6.23 0.90 15.04
N PHE A 80 -6.73 -0.33 14.88
CA PHE A 80 -8.17 -0.60 14.88
C PHE A 80 -8.67 -0.49 16.32
N SER A 81 -9.25 0.64 16.69
CA SER A 81 -9.98 0.73 17.96
C SER A 81 -11.38 0.18 17.76
N SER A 82 -11.57 -1.12 17.98
CA SER A 82 -12.88 -1.71 18.26
C SER A 82 -13.02 -2.15 19.71
N ARG A 83 -12.11 -1.72 20.58
CA ARG A 83 -12.12 -2.01 22.02
C ARG A 83 -11.74 -0.76 22.81
N ALA A 84 -12.60 0.25 22.77
CA ALA A 84 -12.75 1.13 23.91
C ALA A 84 -14.09 0.77 24.55
N PRO A 85 -14.15 0.28 25.80
CA PRO A 85 -15.43 0.28 26.49
C PRO A 85 -15.89 1.74 26.54
N ALA A 86 -17.07 2.00 25.99
CA ALA A 86 -17.73 3.28 26.11
C ALA A 86 -18.09 3.50 27.59
N TYR A 87 -17.13 3.88 28.42
CA TYR A 87 -17.44 4.55 29.67
C TYR A 87 -17.65 6.01 29.33
N GLN A 88 -18.91 6.42 29.44
CA GLN A 88 -19.46 7.71 29.05
C GLN A 88 -18.89 8.79 29.99
N GLY A 89 -17.65 9.22 29.78
CA GLY A 89 -17.02 10.22 30.65
C GLY A 89 -15.52 10.47 30.55
N SER A 90 -14.76 9.81 29.65
CA SER A 90 -13.30 10.07 29.54
C SER A 90 -12.98 11.19 28.53
N PRO A 91 -12.44 12.34 28.94
CA PRO A 91 -12.35 13.54 28.09
C PRO A 91 -11.06 13.64 27.26
N LEU A 92 -10.46 12.52 26.87
CA LEU A 92 -9.38 12.50 25.88
C LEU A 92 -9.48 11.23 25.02
N MET A 93 -10.50 11.19 24.15
CA MET A 93 -10.58 10.23 23.06
C MET A 93 -9.52 10.60 22.00
N TRP A 94 -8.26 10.29 22.28
CA TRP A 94 -7.19 10.33 21.29
C TRP A 94 -7.40 9.15 20.33
N CYS A 95 -8.08 9.42 19.21
CA CYS A 95 -8.10 8.52 18.06
C CYS A 95 -6.87 8.81 17.21
N PRO A 96 -5.76 8.04 17.32
CA PRO A 96 -4.66 8.22 16.38
C PRO A 96 -5.21 7.96 14.98
N GLY A 97 -4.96 8.89 14.07
CA GLY A 97 -5.56 8.95 12.74
C GLY A 97 -5.54 7.60 12.02
N ASN A 98 -6.73 7.03 11.82
CA ASN A 98 -6.96 5.95 10.88
C ASN A 98 -6.71 6.51 9.49
N SER A 99 -5.49 6.35 9.01
CA SER A 99 -5.14 6.63 7.63
C SER A 99 -5.07 5.28 6.95
N GLY A 100 -5.94 5.02 5.97
CA GLY A 100 -6.04 3.78 5.18
C GLY A 100 -4.76 3.37 4.44
N VAL A 101 -3.69 3.20 5.22
CA VAL A 101 -2.35 2.78 4.86
C VAL A 101 -2.31 1.29 5.09
N VAL A 102 -1.67 0.59 4.16
CA VAL A 102 -1.47 -0.85 4.24
C VAL A 102 0.00 -1.17 4.31
N ARG A 103 0.33 -2.28 4.97
CA ARG A 103 1.64 -2.90 4.85
C ARG A 103 1.67 -3.78 3.63
N ALA A 104 2.75 -3.71 2.87
CA ALA A 104 3.04 -4.67 1.81
C ALA A 104 4.43 -5.27 1.99
N LYS A 105 4.55 -6.50 1.51
CA LYS A 105 5.82 -7.19 1.35
C LYS A 105 6.06 -7.42 -0.14
N PHE A 106 7.20 -6.94 -0.61
CA PHE A 106 7.68 -7.17 -1.96
C PHE A 106 8.61 -8.39 -1.99
N THR A 107 8.79 -8.99 -3.17
CA THR A 107 9.73 -10.11 -3.36
C THR A 107 11.15 -9.68 -3.05
N SER A 108 11.51 -8.47 -3.46
CA SER A 108 12.71 -7.76 -3.04
C SER A 108 12.29 -6.44 -2.39
N PRO A 109 12.94 -5.99 -1.31
CA PRO A 109 12.61 -4.71 -0.69
C PRO A 109 12.74 -3.59 -1.71
N LEU A 110 11.77 -2.68 -1.74
CA LEU A 110 11.80 -1.56 -2.67
C LEU A 110 13.03 -0.69 -2.41
N PRO A 111 13.61 -0.04 -3.43
CA PRO A 111 14.68 0.94 -3.22
C PRO A 111 14.14 2.21 -2.54
N THR A 112 14.96 2.92 -1.76
CA THR A 112 14.57 4.18 -1.08
C THR A 112 14.12 5.27 -2.06
N LYS A 113 14.64 5.27 -3.29
CA LYS A 113 14.18 6.14 -4.40
C LYS A 113 12.69 6.00 -4.73
N SER A 114 12.05 4.90 -4.30
CA SER A 114 10.62 4.68 -4.53
C SER A 114 9.71 5.41 -3.55
N PHE A 115 10.23 6.11 -2.52
CA PHE A 115 9.38 6.92 -1.63
C PHE A 115 8.69 8.05 -2.41
N GLY A 116 7.41 8.26 -2.14
CA GLY A 116 6.54 9.17 -2.88
C GLY A 116 6.13 8.68 -4.27
N ALA A 117 6.76 7.62 -4.79
CA ALA A 117 6.43 7.08 -6.11
C ALA A 117 5.08 6.37 -6.10
N SER A 118 4.45 6.35 -7.28
CA SER A 118 3.20 5.64 -7.49
C SER A 118 3.44 4.13 -7.57
N VAL A 119 2.61 3.37 -6.87
CA VAL A 119 2.56 1.92 -6.89
C VAL A 119 1.20 1.48 -7.42
N ARG A 120 1.16 0.37 -8.16
CA ARG A 120 -0.09 -0.18 -8.70
C ARG A 120 -0.59 -1.29 -7.78
N VAL A 121 -1.71 -1.05 -7.09
CA VAL A 121 -2.41 -2.07 -6.30
C VAL A 121 -3.43 -2.73 -7.21
N MET A 122 -3.23 -4.01 -7.49
CA MET A 122 -4.09 -4.75 -8.39
C MET A 122 -5.40 -5.13 -7.69
N LEU A 123 -6.46 -5.34 -8.46
CA LEU A 123 -7.74 -5.84 -7.93
C LEU A 123 -7.78 -7.37 -7.77
N TYR A 124 -6.74 -8.07 -8.20
CA TYR A 124 -6.60 -9.51 -8.08
C TYR A 124 -5.53 -9.91 -7.04
N PRO A 125 -5.61 -11.12 -6.45
CA PRO A 125 -6.70 -12.09 -6.55
C PRO A 125 -8.00 -11.57 -5.90
N SER A 126 -9.14 -11.81 -6.56
CA SER A 126 -10.45 -11.43 -6.00
C SER A 126 -10.74 -12.25 -4.75
N SER A 127 -11.37 -11.62 -3.76
CA SER A 127 -11.85 -12.26 -2.53
C SER A 127 -13.28 -11.80 -2.18
N ILE A 128 -13.96 -11.21 -3.17
CA ILE A 128 -15.37 -10.85 -3.13
C ILE A 128 -16.17 -12.03 -3.65
#